data_AF-A0A7C5B3R9-F1
#
_entry.id   AF-A0A7C5B3R9-F1
#
_cell.length_a   1.000
_cell.length_b   1.000
_cell.length_c   1.000
_cell.angle_alpha   90.00
_cell.angle_beta   90.00
_cell.angle_gamma   90.00
#
_symmetry.space_group_name_H-M   'P 1'
#
loop_
_entity.id
_entity.type
_entity.pdbx_description
1 polymer ?
#
loop_
_entity_poly.entity_id
_entity_poly.type
_entity_poly.pdbx_seq_one_letter_code
_entity_poly.pdbx_strand_id
1 'polypeptide(L)'
;MDLIVPLVLLGIGFLLRHSAFEGDQHLDVQLIMLVLLGVSLIDLAVIWLFKKRWLANTESRIGSDTEQKITTASALSLQKSGMTLALVIYSLCLAPSVYGFIVFLLGGSLSWFILFLALTLMGFLLFKPKEEELRKFYAERFEVG
;
A
#
# COMPACT_ATOMS: atom_id res chain seq x y z
N MET A 1 -6.38 1.08 -12.23
CA MET A 1 -5.16 0.56 -11.56
C MET A 1 -4.01 1.16 -12.33
N ASP A 2 -3.30 2.11 -11.74
CA ASP A 2 -2.19 2.79 -12.40
C ASP A 2 -0.98 1.85 -12.51
N LEU A 3 -1.01 1.01 -13.56
CA LEU A 3 0.11 0.15 -13.98
C LEU A 3 1.37 0.96 -14.33
N ILE A 4 1.22 2.28 -14.45
CA ILE A 4 2.25 3.25 -14.80
C ILE A 4 3.36 3.25 -13.75
N VAL A 5 3.03 3.23 -12.46
CA VAL A 5 4.03 3.27 -11.38
C VAL A 5 4.98 2.06 -11.41
N PRO A 6 4.47 0.81 -11.40
CA PRO A 6 5.34 -0.36 -11.50
C PRO A 6 6.12 -0.42 -12.83
N LEU A 7 5.53 0.05 -13.93
CA LEU A 7 6.19 0.09 -15.24
C LEU A 7 7.34 1.12 -15.30
N VAL A 8 7.12 2.31 -14.73
CA VAL A 8 8.14 3.37 -14.63
C VAL A 8 9.29 2.93 -13.73
N LEU A 9 9.00 2.28 -12.60
CA LEU A 9 10.01 1.67 -11.73
C LEU A 9 10.85 0.63 -12.50
N LEU A 10 10.21 -0.20 -13.31
CA LEU A 10 10.90 -1.21 -14.12
C LEU A 10 11.81 -0.58 -15.18
N GLY A 11 11.32 0.45 -15.88
CA GLY A 11 12.10 1.20 -16.86
C GLY A 11 13.31 1.92 -16.26
N ILE A 12 13.10 2.66 -15.16
CA ILE A 12 14.18 3.40 -14.47
C ILE A 12 15.23 2.42 -13.91
N GLY A 13 14.78 1.29 -13.36
CA GLY A 13 15.68 0.30 -12.75
C GLY A 13 16.59 -0.35 -13.78
N PHE A 14 16.04 -0.69 -14.95
CA PHE A 14 16.82 -1.25 -16.06
C PHE A 14 17.90 -0.25 -16.54
N LEU A 15 17.52 1.02 -16.68
CA LEU A 15 18.42 2.08 -17.14
C LEU A 15 19.56 2.37 -16.14
N LEU A 16 19.23 2.45 -14.85
CA LEU A 16 20.20 2.70 -13.78
C LEU A 16 21.17 1.53 -13.60
N ARG A 17 20.68 0.29 -13.68
CA ARG A 17 21.54 -0.90 -13.59
C ARG A 17 22.57 -0.93 -14.72
N HIS A 18 22.13 -0.66 -15.95
CA HIS A 18 23.01 -0.67 -17.12
C HIS A 18 24.05 0.47 -17.08
N SER A 19 23.75 1.58 -16.39
CA SER A 19 24.59 2.78 -16.41
C SER A 19 25.56 2.90 -15.23
N ALA A 20 25.28 2.28 -14.07
CA ALA A 20 25.96 2.63 -12.81
C ALA A 20 26.50 1.45 -11.97
N PHE A 21 26.10 0.20 -12.21
CA PHE A 21 26.34 -0.91 -11.25
C PHE A 21 26.97 -2.19 -11.85
N GLU A 22 27.69 -2.10 -12.98
CA GLU A 22 28.55 -3.20 -13.49
C GLU A 22 29.84 -3.40 -12.66
N GLY A 23 29.76 -3.26 -11.34
CA GLY A 23 30.88 -3.51 -10.42
C GLY A 23 30.64 -4.79 -9.63
N ASP A 24 31.61 -5.71 -9.63
CA ASP A 24 31.60 -6.97 -8.87
C ASP A 24 31.48 -6.70 -7.36
N GLN A 25 30.25 -6.55 -6.87
CA GLN A 25 29.97 -6.49 -5.44
C GLN A 25 29.64 -7.90 -4.94
N HIS A 26 30.64 -8.52 -4.30
CA HIS A 26 30.55 -9.79 -3.56
C HIS A 26 29.74 -9.68 -2.25
N LEU A 27 28.61 -8.98 -2.26
CA LEU A 27 27.62 -9.12 -1.20
C LEU A 27 26.77 -10.34 -1.51
N ASP A 28 26.42 -11.13 -0.50
CA ASP A 28 25.51 -12.26 -0.68
C ASP A 28 24.08 -11.72 -0.91
N VAL A 29 23.83 -11.30 -2.15
CA VAL A 29 22.58 -10.68 -2.61
C VAL A 29 21.39 -11.58 -2.27
N GLN A 30 21.58 -12.90 -2.21
CA GLN A 30 20.54 -13.85 -1.80
C GLN A 30 20.13 -13.66 -0.34
N LEU A 31 21.08 -13.40 0.56
CA LEU A 31 20.81 -13.22 1.98
C LEU A 31 20.10 -11.88 2.24
N ILE A 32 20.55 -10.81 1.57
CA ILE A 32 19.88 -9.51 1.57
C ILE A 32 18.43 -9.64 1.06
N MET A 33 18.26 -10.31 -0.07
CA MET A 33 16.95 -10.57 -0.67
C MET A 33 16.00 -11.34 0.27
N LEU A 34 16.48 -12.39 0.94
CA LEU A 34 15.66 -13.16 1.89
C LEU A 34 15.19 -12.29 3.05
N VAL A 35 16.08 -11.44 3.58
CA VAL A 35 15.74 -10.50 4.66
C VAL A 35 14.69 -9.49 4.18
N LEU A 36 14.88 -8.85 3.01
CA LEU A 36 13.93 -7.89 2.48
C LEU A 36 12.57 -8.53 2.13
N LEU A 37 12.57 -9.79 1.69
CA LEU A 37 11.34 -10.55 1.48
C LEU A 37 10.59 -10.72 2.81
N GLY A 38 11.29 -11.14 3.86
CA GLY A 38 10.73 -11.25 5.21
C GLY A 38 10.15 -9.93 5.72
N VAL A 39 10.88 -8.83 5.54
CA VAL A 39 10.40 -7.48 5.88
C VAL A 39 9.12 -7.13 5.10
N SER A 40 9.06 -7.43 3.80
CA SER A 40 7.85 -7.16 3.00
C SER A 40 6.61 -7.91 3.49
N LEU A 41 6.78 -9.14 3.97
CA LEU A 41 5.69 -9.94 4.54
C LEU A 41 5.24 -9.37 5.90
N ILE A 42 6.18 -8.90 6.72
CA ILE A 42 5.87 -8.21 7.97
C ILE A 42 5.12 -6.91 7.68
N ASP A 43 5.54 -6.12 6.69
CA ASP A 43 4.85 -4.89 6.28
C ASP A 43 3.39 -5.19 5.88
N LEU A 44 3.16 -6.22 5.06
CA LEU A 44 1.81 -6.66 4.70
C LEU A 44 0.98 -7.07 5.93
N ALA A 45 1.58 -7.79 6.88
CA ALA A 45 0.90 -8.18 8.12
C ALA A 45 0.55 -6.97 8.99
N VAL A 46 1.44 -5.97 9.08
CA VAL A 46 1.21 -4.72 9.80
C VAL A 46 0.08 -3.93 9.16
N ILE A 47 0.08 -3.79 7.82
CA ILE A 47 -1.00 -3.11 7.08
C ILE A 47 -2.34 -3.81 7.35
N TRP A 48 -2.36 -5.15 7.35
CA TRP A 48 -3.56 -5.93 7.65
C TRP A 48 -4.07 -5.70 9.07
N LEU A 49 -3.18 -5.71 10.07
CA LEU A 49 -3.54 -5.41 11.46
C LEU A 49 -4.05 -3.97 11.61
N PHE A 50 -3.42 -3.01 10.93
CA PHE A 50 -3.78 -1.60 10.99
C PHE A 50 -5.17 -1.36 10.40
N LYS A 51 -5.45 -1.93 9.21
CA LYS A 51 -6.77 -1.89 8.58
C LYS A 51 -7.83 -2.54 9.48
N LYS A 52 -7.55 -3.72 10.04
CA LYS A 52 -8.48 -4.44 10.92
C LYS A 52 -8.82 -3.64 12.17
N ARG A 53 -7.84 -3.03 12.84
CA ARG A 53 -8.05 -2.18 14.02
C ARG A 53 -8.85 -0.92 13.69
N TRP A 54 -8.56 -0.30 12.55
CA TRP A 54 -9.27 0.92 12.15
C TRP A 54 -10.75 0.67 11.84
N LEU A 55 -11.06 -0.43 11.15
CA LEU A 55 -12.45 -0.84 10.89
C LEU A 55 -13.20 -1.11 12.21
N ALA A 56 -12.59 -1.86 13.14
CA ALA A 56 -13.21 -2.17 14.43
C ALA A 56 -13.48 -0.91 15.30
N ASN A 57 -12.58 0.07 15.28
CA ASN A 57 -12.77 1.36 15.97
C ASN A 57 -13.84 2.24 15.30
N THR A 58 -14.08 2.05 14.01
CA THR A 58 -15.08 2.81 13.27
C THR A 58 -16.48 2.24 13.51
N GLU A 59 -16.63 0.92 13.51
CA GLU A 59 -17.90 0.25 13.82
C GLU A 59 -18.37 0.52 15.26
N SER A 60 -17.44 0.56 16.22
CA SER A 60 -17.76 0.87 17.62
C SER A 60 -18.18 2.33 17.84
N ARG A 61 -17.68 3.27 17.04
CA ARG A 61 -18.12 4.69 17.07
C ARG A 61 -19.48 4.90 16.40
N ILE A 62 -19.75 4.20 15.31
CA ILE A 62 -21.05 4.28 14.62
C ILE A 62 -22.16 3.62 15.46
N GLY A 63 -21.85 2.53 16.17
CA GLY A 63 -22.78 1.85 17.06
C GLY A 63 -23.16 2.66 18.32
N SER A 64 -22.29 3.54 18.81
CA SER A 64 -22.58 4.41 19.96
C SER A 64 -23.32 5.70 19.60
N ASP A 65 -23.18 6.18 18.36
CA ASP A 65 -23.71 7.48 17.90
C ASP A 65 -25.04 7.37 17.13
N THR A 66 -25.83 6.32 17.38
CA THR A 66 -27.11 6.05 16.69
C THR A 66 -28.20 7.11 16.97
N GLU A 67 -27.98 8.13 17.81
CA GLU A 67 -28.99 9.17 18.07
C GLU A 67 -28.55 10.62 17.85
N GLN A 68 -27.27 10.91 17.55
CA GLN A 68 -26.80 12.30 17.50
C GLN A 68 -26.46 12.72 16.07
N LYS A 69 -27.46 13.29 15.39
CA LYS A 69 -27.39 14.07 14.13
C LYS A 69 -25.94 14.29 13.65
N ILE A 70 -25.50 13.46 12.73
CA ILE A 70 -24.20 13.62 12.05
C ILE A 70 -24.26 14.97 11.32
N THR A 71 -23.60 15.97 11.89
CA THR A 71 -23.43 17.28 11.25
C THR A 71 -22.54 17.13 10.01
N THR A 72 -22.76 17.95 8.98
CA THR A 72 -21.89 17.99 7.78
C THR A 72 -20.40 18.12 8.11
N ALA A 73 -20.05 18.74 9.25
CA ALA A 73 -18.68 18.84 9.75
C ALA A 73 -18.08 17.49 10.21
N SER A 74 -18.86 16.62 10.87
CA SER A 74 -18.40 15.31 11.32
C SER A 74 -18.25 14.33 10.13
N ALA A 75 -19.16 14.35 9.16
CA ALA A 75 -19.06 13.57 7.92
C ALA A 75 -17.79 13.94 7.11
N LEU A 76 -17.48 15.23 6.99
CA LEU A 76 -16.30 15.73 6.28
C LEU A 76 -14.99 15.33 7.00
N SER A 77 -15.00 15.30 8.34
CA SER A 77 -13.86 14.83 9.13
C SER A 77 -13.61 13.32 8.97
N LEU A 78 -14.68 12.53 8.86
CA LEU A 78 -14.62 11.08 8.65
C LEU A 78 -14.11 10.75 7.24
N GLN A 79 -14.59 11.48 6.23
CA GLN A 79 -14.13 11.35 4.85
C GLN A 79 -12.63 11.69 4.71
N LYS A 80 -12.18 12.79 5.35
CA LYS A 80 -10.76 13.16 5.36
C LYS A 80 -9.90 12.11 6.05
N SER A 81 -10.41 11.51 7.14
CA SER A 81 -9.75 10.43 7.87
C SER A 81 -9.61 9.16 7.03
N GLY A 82 -10.69 8.72 6.35
CA GLY A 82 -10.68 7.55 5.48
C GLY A 82 -9.78 7.71 4.25
N MET A 83 -9.78 8.89 3.64
CA MET A 83 -8.91 9.20 2.51
C MET A 83 -7.43 9.27 2.92
N THR A 84 -7.13 9.86 4.10
CA THR A 84 -5.77 9.87 4.66
C THR A 84 -5.29 8.45 4.96
N LEU A 85 -6.14 7.61 5.55
CA LEU A 85 -5.83 6.20 5.82
C LEU A 85 -5.54 5.43 4.54
N ALA A 86 -6.38 5.59 3.51
CA ALA A 86 -6.15 4.96 2.22
C ALA A 86 -4.79 5.36 1.66
N LEU A 87 -4.46 6.66 1.69
CA LEU A 87 -3.18 7.17 1.20
C LEU A 87 -1.99 6.55 1.97
N VAL A 88 -2.09 6.45 3.29
CA VAL A 88 -1.08 5.78 4.13
C VAL A 88 -0.94 4.31 3.77
N ILE A 89 -2.05 3.56 3.67
CA ILE A 89 -2.05 2.13 3.31
C ILE A 89 -1.43 1.90 1.93
N TYR A 90 -1.81 2.70 0.94
CA TYR A 90 -1.23 2.63 -0.41
C TYR A 90 0.25 2.99 -0.40
N SER A 91 0.66 3.99 0.38
CA SER A 91 2.08 4.33 0.51
C SER A 91 2.90 3.22 1.17
N LEU A 92 2.36 2.52 2.17
CA LEU A 92 3.03 1.38 2.78
C LEU A 92 3.08 0.18 1.82
N CYS A 93 2.04 -0.04 1.02
CA CYS A 93 2.03 -1.11 0.01
C CYS A 93 3.07 -0.92 -1.09
N LEU A 94 3.60 0.29 -1.31
CA LEU A 94 4.68 0.57 -2.26
C LEU A 94 6.05 0.08 -1.77
N ALA A 95 6.26 -0.03 -0.46
CA ALA A 95 7.58 -0.36 0.12
C ALA A 95 8.21 -1.66 -0.44
N PRO A 96 7.47 -2.77 -0.62
CA PRO A 96 8.01 -3.98 -1.23
C PRO A 96 8.58 -3.75 -2.64
N SER A 97 7.93 -2.93 -3.49
CA SER A 97 8.46 -2.63 -4.83
C SER A 97 9.78 -1.85 -4.77
N VAL A 98 9.94 -0.97 -3.78
CA VAL A 98 11.19 -0.22 -3.54
C VAL A 98 12.30 -1.17 -3.08
N TYR A 99 11.99 -2.12 -2.20
CA TYR A 99 12.92 -3.15 -1.76
C TYR A 99 13.42 -4.01 -2.93
N GLY A 100 12.50 -4.50 -3.76
CA GLY A 100 12.85 -5.26 -4.95
C GLY A 100 13.69 -4.44 -5.93
N PHE A 101 13.40 -3.15 -6.07
CA PHE A 101 14.15 -2.24 -6.92
C PHE A 101 15.60 -2.09 -6.44
N ILE A 102 15.81 -1.92 -5.14
CA ILE A 102 17.15 -1.85 -4.54
C ILE A 102 17.91 -3.17 -4.79
N VAL A 103 17.27 -4.32 -4.56
CA VAL A 103 17.87 -5.64 -4.80
C VAL A 103 18.24 -5.82 -6.28
N PHE A 104 17.40 -5.34 -7.21
CA PHE A 104 17.67 -5.39 -8.64
C PHE A 104 18.90 -4.54 -9.04
N LEU A 105 19.05 -3.35 -8.46
CA LEU A 105 20.21 -2.49 -8.68
C LEU A 105 21.51 -3.10 -8.13
N LEU A 106 21.44 -3.79 -6.99
CA LEU A 106 22.57 -4.48 -6.36
C LEU A 106 23.00 -5.78 -7.08
N GLY A 107 22.43 -6.07 -8.26
CA GLY A 107 22.79 -7.25 -9.05
C GLY A 107 21.80 -8.42 -8.95
N GLY A 108 20.72 -8.28 -8.18
CA GLY A 108 19.66 -9.30 -8.07
C GLY A 108 18.98 -9.63 -9.40
N SER A 109 18.37 -10.81 -9.50
CA SER A 109 17.70 -11.23 -10.74
C SER A 109 16.41 -10.45 -10.99
N LEU A 110 16.05 -10.29 -12.27
CA LEU A 110 14.79 -9.67 -12.67
C LEU A 110 13.57 -10.42 -12.08
N SER A 111 13.64 -11.74 -11.98
CA SER A 111 12.56 -12.56 -11.42
C SER A 111 12.21 -12.16 -9.98
N TRP A 112 13.22 -11.83 -9.17
CA TRP A 112 13.01 -11.37 -7.80
C TRP A 112 12.38 -9.99 -7.75
N PHE A 113 12.80 -9.08 -8.63
CA PHE A 113 12.16 -7.77 -8.73
C PHE A 113 10.68 -7.88 -9.10
N ILE A 114 10.35 -8.75 -10.07
CA ILE A 114 8.97 -9.04 -10.46
C ILE A 114 8.17 -9.60 -9.28
N LEU A 115 8.78 -10.44 -8.42
CA LEU A 115 8.14 -10.99 -7.24
C LEU A 115 7.76 -9.89 -6.21
N PHE A 116 8.66 -8.94 -5.94
CA PHE A 116 8.39 -7.79 -5.08
C PHE A 116 7.31 -6.85 -5.66
N LEU A 117 7.33 -6.68 -6.97
CA LEU A 117 6.27 -5.99 -7.71
C LEU A 117 4.91 -6.70 -7.58
N ALA A 118 4.89 -8.03 -7.69
CA ALA A 118 3.69 -8.83 -7.51
C ALA A 118 3.15 -8.72 -6.08
N LEU A 119 4.02 -8.75 -5.06
CA LEU A 119 3.66 -8.51 -3.65
C LEU A 119 3.02 -7.13 -3.45
N THR A 120 3.57 -6.09 -4.07
CA THR A 120 3.03 -4.72 -4.03
C THR A 120 1.64 -4.65 -4.65
N LEU A 121 1.48 -5.21 -5.85
CA LEU A 121 0.18 -5.29 -6.53
C LEU A 121 -0.84 -6.08 -5.69
N MET A 122 -0.41 -7.19 -5.11
CA MET A 122 -1.24 -8.00 -4.23
C MET A 122 -1.69 -7.21 -3.01
N GLY A 123 -0.80 -6.41 -2.40
CA GLY A 123 -1.13 -5.46 -1.33
C GLY A 123 -2.20 -4.46 -1.76
N PHE A 124 -2.04 -3.84 -2.94
CA PHE A 124 -3.05 -2.92 -3.47
C PHE A 124 -4.41 -3.57 -3.72
N LEU A 125 -4.44 -4.83 -4.17
CA LEU A 125 -5.66 -5.60 -4.39
C LEU A 125 -6.35 -5.97 -3.07
N LEU A 126 -5.59 -6.48 -2.09
CA LEU A 126 -6.07 -6.89 -0.77
C LEU A 126 -6.57 -5.70 0.07
N PHE A 127 -5.86 -4.58 -0.01
CA PHE A 127 -6.13 -3.42 0.83
C PHE A 127 -6.94 -2.33 0.13
N LYS A 128 -7.39 -2.56 -1.12
CA LYS A 128 -8.29 -1.67 -1.83
C LYS A 128 -9.51 -1.33 -0.95
N PRO A 129 -9.86 -0.05 -0.79
CA PRO A 129 -11.10 0.34 -0.11
C PRO A 129 -12.29 -0.22 -0.91
N LYS A 130 -13.18 -0.96 -0.26
CA LYS A 130 -14.36 -1.54 -0.92
C LYS A 130 -15.36 -0.43 -1.25
N GLU A 131 -16.07 -0.56 -2.36
CA GLU A 131 -17.12 0.40 -2.74
C GLU A 131 -18.23 0.48 -1.69
N GLU A 132 -18.46 -0.56 -0.92
CA GLU A 132 -19.40 -0.57 0.21
C GLU A 132 -18.93 0.31 1.38
N GLU A 133 -17.64 0.34 1.66
CA GLU A 133 -17.04 1.25 2.65
C GLU A 133 -17.16 2.69 2.13
N LEU A 134 -16.90 2.92 0.85
CA LEU A 134 -17.05 4.23 0.20
C LEU A 134 -18.52 4.67 0.12
N ARG A 135 -19.47 3.76 -0.11
CA ARG A 135 -20.91 4.06 -0.16
C ARG A 135 -21.43 4.53 1.20
N LYS A 136 -20.94 3.99 2.31
CA LYS A 136 -21.26 4.53 3.65
C LYS A 136 -20.84 6.00 3.79
N PHE A 137 -19.79 6.45 3.09
CA PHE A 137 -19.37 7.86 3.07
C PHE A 137 -20.12 8.74 2.04
N TYR A 138 -20.62 8.17 0.94
CA TYR A 138 -21.26 8.94 -0.14
C TYR A 138 -22.80 8.92 -0.10
N ALA A 139 -23.44 7.91 0.50
CA ALA A 139 -24.90 7.83 0.62
C ALA A 139 -25.48 8.97 1.48
N GLU A 140 -24.71 9.48 2.45
CA GLU A 140 -25.09 10.62 3.30
C GLU A 140 -25.19 11.96 2.54
N ARG A 141 -24.69 12.04 1.30
CA ARG A 141 -24.73 13.26 0.49
C ARG A 141 -26.03 13.45 -0.29
N PHE A 142 -26.88 12.42 -0.39
CA PHE A 142 -28.08 12.43 -1.25
C PHE A 142 -29.41 12.47 -0.50
N GLU A 143 -29.44 12.40 0.83
CA GLU A 143 -30.67 12.62 1.62
C GLU A 143 -30.87 14.08 2.06
N VAL A 144 -29.98 15.00 1.66
CA VAL A 144 -30.09 16.45 1.94
C VAL A 144 -30.29 17.27 0.65
N GLY A 145 -30.79 16.63 -0.42
CA GLY A 145 -31.19 17.28 -1.67
C GLY A 145 -32.66 17.63 -1.68
#